data_AF-A0A7V4UPZ0-F1
#
_entry.id   AF-A0A7V4UPZ0-F1
#
_cell.length_a   1.000
_cell.length_b   1.000
_cell.length_c   1.000
_cell.angle_alpha   90.00
_cell.angle_beta   90.00
_cell.angle_gamma   90.00
#
_symmetry.space_group_name_H-M   'P 1'
#
loop_
_entity.id
_entity.type
_entity.pdbx_description
1 polymer ?
#
loop_
_entity_poly.entity_id
_entity_poly.type
_entity_poly.pdbx_seq_one_letter_code
_entity_poly.pdbx_strand_id
1 'polypeptide(L)'
;MPAKLRSEHIYYGIAALVVLAPLVFFPSLISLYRLPKITFINLFVTVLLWLWLFLLLQEREEKVMFPLAIPLTFYLGLSALSLVNAINPFEGIFALFHKVTYIFLFWLVVNQIGTMKKIKNILFCSTFSAYVVSLIGIYQVFGGEIPGLVNLASPGSTFGNKNMAAQFILLTLPFPYLFLLSTSDRQKEILFGIAAAVVSTYLLYTGTRAAWAGAIISSLTLLMLFRLKLSKAEFEKLKGAVARKKLSLLGIMIFMLAMNSIPPYVVRGWAVAGAASPVSRFATIAEIDRDTSFLNRLAMSANTFEMFKDHPLLG
;
A
#
# COMPACT_ATOMS: atom_id res chain seq x y z
N MET A 1 12.08 17.99 -30.67
CA MET A 1 11.89 17.92 -29.20
C MET A 1 12.96 16.99 -28.65
N PRO A 2 13.79 17.38 -27.68
CA PRO A 2 14.93 16.57 -27.25
C PRO A 2 14.48 15.30 -26.51
N ALA A 3 15.17 14.18 -26.73
CA ALA A 3 14.90 12.83 -26.17
C ALA A 3 14.60 12.84 -24.66
N LYS A 4 15.34 13.68 -23.92
CA LYS A 4 15.19 13.87 -22.47
C LYS A 4 13.79 14.33 -22.04
N LEU A 5 13.07 15.10 -22.88
CA LEU A 5 11.71 15.56 -22.56
C LEU A 5 10.67 14.42 -22.67
N ARG A 6 10.93 13.39 -23.49
CA ARG A 6 9.98 12.31 -23.76
C ARG A 6 9.95 11.24 -22.66
N SER A 7 11.11 10.93 -22.06
CA SER A 7 11.22 10.08 -20.86
C SER A 7 10.51 10.70 -19.64
N GLU A 8 10.51 12.02 -19.50
CA GLU A 8 9.86 12.69 -18.37
C GLU A 8 8.34 12.47 -18.36
N HIS A 9 7.68 12.36 -19.52
CA HIS A 9 6.24 12.08 -19.59
C HIS A 9 5.87 10.72 -18.99
N ILE A 10 6.67 9.68 -19.25
CA ILE A 10 6.44 8.35 -18.66
C ILE A 10 6.61 8.41 -17.15
N TYR A 11 7.65 9.11 -16.68
CA TYR A 11 7.87 9.32 -15.25
C TYR A 11 6.69 10.03 -14.57
N TYR A 12 6.18 11.12 -15.15
CA TYR A 12 4.99 11.80 -14.61
C TYR A 12 3.73 10.92 -14.69
N GLY A 13 3.62 10.09 -15.73
CA GLY A 13 2.57 9.07 -15.83
C GLY A 13 2.63 8.07 -14.67
N ILE A 14 3.81 7.54 -14.35
CA ILE A 14 4.01 6.65 -13.19
C ILE A 14 3.65 7.36 -11.88
N ALA A 15 4.08 8.62 -11.71
CA ALA A 15 3.73 9.41 -10.53
C ALA A 15 2.21 9.62 -10.40
N ALA A 16 1.53 9.93 -11.51
CA ALA A 16 0.08 10.03 -11.54
C ALA A 16 -0.60 8.70 -11.19
N LEU A 17 -0.09 7.56 -11.70
CA LEU A 17 -0.60 6.24 -11.36
C LEU A 17 -0.53 5.96 -9.86
N VAL A 18 0.59 6.30 -9.20
CA VAL A 18 0.80 6.13 -7.75
C VAL A 18 -0.20 6.96 -6.92
N VAL A 19 -0.56 8.15 -7.41
CA VAL A 19 -1.54 9.01 -6.72
C VAL A 19 -2.98 8.55 -6.97
N LEU A 20 -3.31 8.27 -8.23
CA LEU A 20 -4.70 8.05 -8.65
C LEU A 20 -5.18 6.63 -8.39
N ALA A 21 -4.34 5.60 -8.58
CA ALA A 21 -4.75 4.21 -8.40
C ALA A 21 -5.44 3.90 -7.04
N PRO A 22 -4.92 4.35 -5.88
CA PRO A 22 -5.61 4.14 -4.61
C PRO A 22 -6.91 4.95 -4.49
N LEU A 23 -7.10 6.01 -5.26
CA LEU A 23 -8.26 6.91 -5.18
C LEU A 23 -9.40 6.55 -6.16
N VAL A 24 -9.12 5.82 -7.25
CA VAL A 24 -10.15 5.43 -8.23
C VAL A 24 -11.16 4.46 -7.62
N PHE A 25 -12.45 4.78 -7.71
CA PHE A 25 -13.57 3.86 -7.46
C PHE A 25 -14.70 4.20 -8.45
N PHE A 26 -15.60 3.26 -8.70
CA PHE A 26 -16.74 3.51 -9.60
C PHE A 26 -18.02 2.90 -9.01
N PRO A 27 -18.98 3.74 -8.56
CA PRO A 27 -20.16 3.29 -7.82
C PRO A 27 -21.13 2.40 -8.60
N SER A 28 -21.10 2.43 -9.93
CA SER A 28 -22.11 1.73 -10.76
C SER A 28 -21.70 0.32 -11.19
N LEU A 29 -20.56 -0.20 -10.71
CA LEU A 29 -20.08 -1.54 -11.06
C LEU A 29 -20.41 -2.57 -9.97
N ILE A 30 -20.71 -3.82 -10.39
CA ILE A 30 -20.98 -4.97 -9.50
C ILE A 30 -19.81 -5.18 -8.52
N SER A 31 -18.57 -5.00 -8.99
CA SER A 31 -17.38 -4.93 -8.16
C SER A 31 -16.92 -3.48 -8.00
N LEU A 32 -17.55 -2.77 -7.06
CA LEU A 32 -17.41 -1.32 -6.83
C LEU A 32 -15.96 -0.79 -6.72
N TYR A 33 -15.03 -1.64 -6.27
CA TYR A 33 -13.67 -1.23 -5.88
C TYR A 33 -12.57 -1.95 -6.64
N ARG A 34 -12.65 -3.28 -6.76
CA ARG A 34 -11.57 -4.08 -7.36
C ARG A 34 -11.51 -3.87 -8.87
N LEU A 35 -12.64 -4.00 -9.56
CA LEU A 35 -12.67 -3.92 -11.01
C LEU A 35 -12.25 -2.53 -11.54
N PRO A 36 -12.75 -1.38 -11.02
CA PRO A 36 -12.32 -0.06 -11.48
C PRO A 36 -10.83 0.17 -11.32
N LYS A 37 -10.26 -0.23 -10.18
CA LYS A 37 -8.82 -0.07 -9.92
C LYS A 37 -7.97 -0.94 -10.85
N ILE A 38 -8.34 -2.22 -11.01
CA ILE A 38 -7.61 -3.13 -11.90
C ILE A 38 -7.69 -2.64 -13.34
N THR A 39 -8.89 -2.29 -13.82
CA THR A 39 -9.08 -1.78 -15.20
C THR A 39 -8.31 -0.48 -15.41
N PHE A 40 -8.36 0.46 -14.46
CA PHE A 40 -7.60 1.70 -14.51
C PHE A 40 -6.10 1.43 -14.60
N ILE A 41 -5.55 0.59 -13.71
CA ILE A 41 -4.12 0.24 -13.70
C ILE A 41 -3.75 -0.43 -15.03
N ASN A 42 -4.51 -1.43 -15.47
CA ASN A 42 -4.23 -2.16 -16.71
C ASN A 42 -4.22 -1.20 -17.90
N LEU A 43 -5.28 -0.41 -18.10
CA LEU A 43 -5.37 0.53 -19.21
C LEU A 43 -4.22 1.55 -19.17
N PHE A 44 -3.98 2.16 -18.01
CA PHE A 44 -2.98 3.22 -17.86
C PHE A 44 -1.56 2.69 -18.07
N VAL A 45 -1.23 1.52 -17.52
CA VAL A 45 0.06 0.87 -17.72
C VAL A 45 0.25 0.46 -19.19
N THR A 46 -0.78 -0.07 -19.85
CA THR A 46 -0.71 -0.40 -21.28
C THR A 46 -0.44 0.85 -22.13
N VAL A 47 -1.09 1.98 -21.84
CA VAL A 47 -0.80 3.26 -22.53
C VAL A 47 0.66 3.69 -22.31
N LEU A 48 1.15 3.64 -21.07
CA LEU A 48 2.55 3.98 -20.76
C LEU A 48 3.53 3.03 -21.44
N LEU A 49 3.19 1.75 -21.54
CA LEU A 49 3.99 0.74 -22.21
C LEU A 49 4.08 1.02 -23.72
N TRP A 50 2.97 1.31 -24.37
CA TRP A 50 2.96 1.68 -25.79
C TRP A 50 3.77 2.95 -26.06
N LEU A 51 3.63 3.97 -25.21
CA LEU A 51 4.44 5.18 -25.29
C LEU A 51 5.93 4.86 -25.14
N TRP A 52 6.30 4.03 -24.17
CA TRP A 52 7.69 3.62 -23.96
C TRP A 52 8.26 2.83 -25.14
N LEU A 53 7.52 1.85 -25.67
CA LEU A 53 7.94 1.08 -26.85
C LEU A 53 8.13 1.97 -28.08
N PHE A 54 7.21 2.92 -28.30
CA PHE A 54 7.33 3.90 -29.38
C PHE A 54 8.60 4.75 -29.27
N LEU A 55 8.96 5.18 -28.06
CA LEU A 55 10.20 5.93 -27.81
C LEU A 55 11.45 5.07 -28.00
N LEU A 56 11.44 3.82 -27.54
CA LEU A 56 12.56 2.89 -27.74
C LEU A 56 12.89 2.66 -29.22
N LEU A 57 11.85 2.53 -30.06
CA LEU A 57 12.03 2.34 -31.50
C LEU A 57 12.67 3.57 -32.18
N GLN A 58 12.48 4.77 -31.61
CA GLN A 58 13.05 6.00 -32.15
C GLN A 58 14.46 6.28 -31.66
N GLU A 59 14.77 5.96 -30.40
CA GLU A 59 15.95 6.50 -29.72
C GLU A 59 17.11 5.50 -29.59
N ARG A 60 16.96 4.25 -30.07
CA ARG A 60 17.98 3.16 -29.98
C ARG A 60 18.64 3.08 -28.60
N GLU A 61 17.89 3.31 -27.53
CA GLU A 61 18.44 3.24 -26.18
C GLU A 61 18.71 1.79 -25.78
N GLU A 62 19.85 1.58 -25.11
CA GLU A 62 20.20 0.28 -24.56
C GLU A 62 19.30 -0.05 -23.35
N LYS A 63 18.71 -1.24 -23.36
CA LYS A 63 17.89 -1.73 -22.25
C LYS A 63 18.76 -2.05 -21.04
N VAL A 64 18.38 -1.58 -19.86
CA VAL A 64 18.99 -2.04 -18.61
C VAL A 64 18.28 -3.33 -18.18
N MET A 65 18.98 -4.46 -18.27
CA MET A 65 18.53 -5.70 -17.63
C MET A 65 18.77 -5.63 -16.13
N PHE A 66 17.73 -5.94 -15.35
CA PHE A 66 17.80 -5.92 -13.90
C PHE A 66 17.84 -7.35 -13.34
N PRO A 67 18.62 -7.66 -12.28
CA PRO A 67 18.70 -9.01 -11.72
C PRO A 67 17.34 -9.60 -11.29
N LEU A 68 16.38 -8.76 -10.87
CA LEU A 68 15.03 -9.19 -10.50
C LEU A 68 14.14 -9.60 -11.68
N ALA A 69 14.55 -9.28 -12.92
CA ALA A 69 13.81 -9.65 -14.13
C ALA A 69 13.65 -11.16 -14.28
N ILE A 70 14.72 -11.91 -13.97
CA ILE A 70 14.76 -13.37 -14.15
C ILE A 70 13.76 -14.05 -13.20
N PRO A 71 13.79 -13.82 -11.86
CA PRO A 71 12.78 -14.37 -10.95
C PRO A 71 11.34 -14.01 -11.34
N LEU A 72 11.09 -12.76 -11.76
CA LEU A 72 9.74 -12.32 -12.15
C LEU A 72 9.25 -13.01 -13.42
N THR A 73 10.13 -13.21 -14.39
CA THR A 73 9.82 -13.92 -15.64
C THR A 73 9.58 -15.40 -15.36
N PHE A 74 10.38 -16.02 -14.49
CA PHE A 74 10.19 -17.39 -14.05
C PHE A 74 8.85 -17.56 -13.30
N TYR A 75 8.51 -16.63 -12.39
CA TYR A 75 7.23 -16.60 -11.71
C TYR A 75 6.03 -16.49 -12.67
N LEU A 76 6.15 -15.71 -13.75
CA LEU A 76 5.14 -15.68 -14.81
C LEU A 76 5.04 -17.01 -15.54
N GLY A 77 6.17 -17.63 -15.87
CA GLY A 77 6.20 -18.96 -16.49
C GLY A 77 5.46 -20.00 -15.64
N LEU A 78 5.76 -20.05 -14.34
CA LEU A 78 5.06 -20.93 -13.40
C LEU A 78 3.56 -20.59 -13.29
N SER A 79 3.22 -19.31 -13.23
CA SER A 79 1.81 -18.88 -13.20
C SER A 79 1.05 -19.27 -14.46
N ALA A 80 1.70 -19.27 -15.63
CA ALA A 80 1.10 -19.70 -16.88
C ALA A 80 0.98 -21.23 -16.94
N LEU A 81 1.99 -21.98 -16.48
CA LEU A 81 1.94 -23.44 -16.39
C LEU A 81 0.82 -23.93 -15.45
N SER A 82 0.59 -23.22 -14.35
CA SER A 82 -0.52 -23.50 -13.43
C SER A 82 -1.91 -23.42 -14.08
N LEU A 83 -2.05 -22.80 -15.27
CA LEU A 83 -3.33 -22.76 -15.99
C LEU A 83 -3.69 -24.09 -16.64
N VAL A 84 -2.73 -24.97 -16.89
CA VAL A 84 -2.95 -26.24 -17.60
C VAL A 84 -3.93 -27.15 -16.84
N ASN A 85 -3.89 -27.13 -15.50
CA ASN A 85 -4.77 -27.93 -14.64
C ASN A 85 -5.73 -27.07 -13.82
N ALA A 86 -5.90 -25.80 -14.20
CA ALA A 86 -6.82 -24.93 -13.50
C ALA A 86 -8.27 -25.38 -13.74
N ILE A 87 -9.01 -25.63 -12.65
CA ILE A 87 -10.45 -25.93 -12.70
C ILE A 87 -11.22 -24.83 -13.45
N ASN A 88 -10.81 -23.57 -13.25
CA ASN A 88 -11.35 -22.42 -13.99
C ASN A 88 -10.22 -21.66 -14.69
N PRO A 89 -9.88 -22.03 -15.94
CA PRO A 89 -8.77 -21.41 -16.67
C PRO A 89 -9.08 -19.96 -17.04
N PHE A 90 -10.35 -19.58 -17.22
CA PHE A 90 -10.73 -18.20 -17.56
C PHE A 90 -10.38 -17.21 -16.45
N GLU A 91 -10.75 -17.52 -15.21
CA GLU A 91 -10.36 -16.71 -14.03
C GLU A 91 -8.83 -16.68 -13.88
N GLY A 92 -8.16 -17.81 -14.13
CA GLY A 92 -6.72 -17.89 -14.14
C GLY A 92 -6.05 -16.99 -15.19
N ILE A 93 -6.61 -16.91 -16.40
CA ILE A 93 -6.16 -16.03 -17.48
C ILE A 93 -6.30 -14.56 -17.07
N PHE A 94 -7.43 -14.15 -16.49
CA PHE A 94 -7.60 -12.79 -15.98
C PHE A 94 -6.58 -12.44 -14.89
N ALA A 95 -6.31 -13.37 -13.98
CA ALA A 95 -5.27 -13.21 -12.96
C ALA A 95 -3.86 -13.09 -13.59
N LEU A 96 -3.56 -13.88 -14.63
CA LEU A 96 -2.29 -13.84 -15.35
C LEU A 96 -2.09 -12.49 -16.07
N PHE A 97 -3.10 -11.98 -16.77
CA PHE A 97 -3.04 -10.65 -17.41
C PHE A 97 -2.73 -9.54 -16.41
N HIS A 98 -3.30 -9.60 -15.22
CA HIS A 98 -3.02 -8.63 -14.17
C HIS A 98 -1.56 -8.72 -13.67
N LYS A 99 -1.03 -9.94 -13.48
CA LYS A 99 0.39 -10.16 -13.11
C LYS A 99 1.35 -9.63 -14.20
N VAL A 100 1.04 -9.91 -15.47
CA VAL A 100 1.81 -9.43 -16.62
C VAL A 100 1.86 -7.90 -16.64
N THR A 101 0.72 -7.24 -16.38
CA THR A 101 0.64 -5.78 -16.28
C THR A 101 1.59 -5.22 -15.22
N TYR A 102 1.61 -5.80 -14.01
CA TYR A 102 2.53 -5.33 -12.96
C TYR A 102 4.00 -5.57 -13.26
N ILE A 103 4.32 -6.64 -13.98
CA ILE A 103 5.70 -6.89 -14.41
C ILE A 103 6.12 -5.86 -15.47
N PHE A 104 5.25 -5.51 -16.41
CA PHE A 104 5.52 -4.39 -17.30
C PHE A 104 5.66 -3.06 -16.56
N LEU A 105 4.82 -2.80 -15.55
CA LEU A 105 5.00 -1.63 -14.69
C LEU A 105 6.35 -1.63 -13.97
N PHE A 106 6.80 -2.79 -13.45
CA PHE A 106 8.13 -2.93 -12.87
C PHE A 106 9.23 -2.54 -13.86
N TRP A 107 9.15 -3.05 -15.10
CA TRP A 107 10.10 -2.70 -16.16
C TRP A 107 10.10 -1.20 -16.47
N LEU A 108 8.93 -0.58 -16.57
CA LEU A 108 8.81 0.87 -16.76
C LEU A 108 9.46 1.64 -15.61
N VAL A 109 9.20 1.24 -14.36
CA VAL A 109 9.77 1.89 -13.16
C VAL A 109 11.30 1.80 -13.16
N VAL A 110 11.87 0.61 -13.39
CA VAL A 110 13.33 0.41 -13.36
C VAL A 110 14.04 1.23 -14.44
N ASN A 111 13.46 1.34 -15.64
CA ASN A 111 14.09 2.09 -16.73
C ASN A 111 13.89 3.60 -16.60
N GLN A 112 12.81 4.08 -15.96
CA GLN A 112 12.50 5.52 -15.89
C GLN A 112 12.89 6.18 -14.57
N ILE A 113 13.05 5.42 -13.48
CA ILE A 113 13.33 5.92 -12.13
C ILE A 113 14.75 5.52 -11.71
N GLY A 114 15.74 6.14 -12.35
CA GLY A 114 17.16 5.90 -12.06
C GLY A 114 17.81 6.86 -11.05
N THR A 115 17.13 7.94 -10.65
CA THR A 115 17.73 8.98 -9.78
C THR A 115 17.07 9.07 -8.41
N MET A 116 17.87 9.38 -7.38
CA MET A 116 17.37 9.60 -6.01
C MET A 116 16.31 10.70 -5.93
N LYS A 117 16.34 11.69 -6.82
CA LYS A 117 15.30 12.73 -6.91
C LYS A 117 13.97 12.13 -7.35
N LYS A 118 13.94 11.33 -8.42
CA LYS A 118 12.73 10.66 -8.90
C LYS A 118 12.18 9.68 -7.86
N ILE A 119 13.04 8.92 -7.18
CA ILE A 119 12.62 8.03 -6.07
C ILE A 119 11.93 8.82 -4.96
N LYS A 120 12.56 9.89 -4.47
CA LYS A 120 11.96 10.76 -3.43
C LYS A 120 10.62 11.32 -3.86
N ASN A 121 10.48 11.74 -5.11
CA ASN A 121 9.21 12.25 -5.62
C ASN A 121 8.11 11.18 -5.66
N ILE A 122 8.42 9.95 -6.04
CA ILE A 122 7.45 8.84 -6.01
C ILE A 122 7.03 8.52 -4.57
N LEU A 123 7.98 8.46 -3.62
CA LEU A 123 7.65 8.28 -2.21
C LEU A 123 6.78 9.41 -1.66
N PHE A 124 7.01 10.64 -2.12
CA PHE A 124 6.18 11.80 -1.78
C PHE A 124 4.76 11.64 -2.35
N CYS A 125 4.62 11.22 -3.61
CA CYS A 125 3.33 10.91 -4.24
C CYS A 125 2.57 9.82 -3.47
N SER A 126 3.27 8.74 -3.07
CA SER A 126 2.70 7.68 -2.22
C SER A 126 2.28 8.19 -0.84
N THR A 127 3.05 9.11 -0.25
CA THR A 127 2.70 9.73 1.04
C THR A 127 1.45 10.59 0.89
N PHE A 128 1.35 11.37 -0.19
CA PHE A 128 0.19 12.19 -0.48
C PHE A 128 -1.07 11.35 -0.69
N SER A 129 -1.00 10.27 -1.48
CA SER A 129 -2.15 9.38 -1.66
C SER A 129 -2.54 8.64 -0.38
N ALA A 130 -1.59 8.17 0.41
CA ALA A 130 -1.84 7.60 1.73
C ALA A 130 -2.53 8.59 2.67
N TYR A 131 -2.10 9.86 2.67
CA TYR A 131 -2.73 10.91 3.45
C TYR A 131 -4.19 11.15 3.03
N VAL A 132 -4.48 11.28 1.73
CA VAL A 132 -5.85 11.48 1.21
C VAL A 132 -6.74 10.28 1.53
N VAL A 133 -6.26 9.05 1.30
CA VAL A 133 -6.98 7.81 1.66
C VAL A 133 -7.27 7.77 3.16
N SER A 134 -6.32 8.21 3.99
CA SER A 134 -6.48 8.23 5.45
C SER A 134 -7.48 9.27 5.92
N LEU A 135 -7.49 10.47 5.31
CA LEU A 135 -8.50 11.49 5.59
C LEU A 135 -9.91 10.99 5.26
N ILE A 136 -10.09 10.36 4.09
CA ILE A 136 -11.38 9.78 3.69
C ILE A 136 -11.81 8.70 4.69
N GLY A 137 -10.88 7.81 5.06
CA GLY A 137 -11.15 6.75 6.02
C GLY A 137 -11.49 7.26 7.42
N ILE A 138 -10.79 8.29 7.91
CA ILE A 138 -11.11 8.96 9.18
C ILE A 138 -12.46 9.65 9.10
N TYR A 139 -12.77 10.35 8.01
CA TYR A 139 -14.08 10.97 7.79
C TYR A 139 -15.22 9.94 7.88
N GLN A 140 -15.04 8.75 7.28
CA GLN A 140 -15.99 7.64 7.39
C GLN A 140 -16.19 7.12 8.82
N VAL A 141 -15.13 7.12 9.66
CA VAL A 141 -15.23 6.72 11.07
C VAL A 141 -16.13 7.69 11.85
N PHE A 142 -16.11 8.97 11.49
CA PHE A 142 -16.95 9.99 12.10
C PHE A 142 -18.38 10.02 11.52
N GLY A 143 -18.76 9.02 10.72
CA GLY A 143 -20.08 8.92 10.10
C GLY A 143 -20.25 9.73 8.82
N GLY A 144 -19.14 10.26 8.28
CA GLY A 144 -19.14 10.94 7.00
C GLY A 144 -19.42 9.98 5.84
N GLU A 145 -20.44 10.29 5.06
CA GLU A 145 -20.79 9.54 3.85
C GLU A 145 -20.33 10.29 2.60
N ILE A 146 -19.70 9.58 1.66
CA ILE A 146 -19.35 10.12 0.34
C ILE A 146 -20.28 9.45 -0.66
N PRO A 147 -21.09 10.21 -1.43
CA PRO A 147 -22.01 9.64 -2.42
C PRO A 147 -21.31 8.65 -3.36
N GLY A 148 -21.87 7.45 -3.48
CA GLY A 148 -21.33 6.37 -4.31
C GLY A 148 -20.18 5.56 -3.69
N LEU A 149 -19.66 5.94 -2.53
CA LEU A 149 -18.59 5.23 -1.83
C LEU A 149 -19.15 4.30 -0.74
N VAL A 150 -19.64 3.13 -1.14
CA VAL A 150 -20.27 2.14 -0.24
C VAL A 150 -19.25 1.21 0.43
N ASN A 151 -19.08 1.31 1.75
CA ASN A 151 -18.18 0.41 2.49
C ASN A 151 -18.75 -1.00 2.67
N LEU A 152 -18.06 -2.01 2.14
CA LEU A 152 -18.27 -3.43 2.43
C LEU A 152 -17.77 -3.79 3.83
N ALA A 153 -16.68 -3.16 4.27
CA ALA A 153 -16.16 -3.28 5.62
C ALA A 153 -15.55 -1.94 6.06
N SER A 154 -16.31 -1.19 6.87
CA SER A 154 -15.92 0.15 7.33
C SER A 154 -14.78 0.11 8.38
N PRO A 155 -13.84 1.10 8.39
CA PRO A 155 -13.69 2.20 7.44
C PRO A 155 -12.80 1.80 6.24
N GLY A 156 -13.41 1.50 5.10
CA GLY A 156 -12.70 0.97 3.92
C GLY A 156 -12.08 2.04 3.03
N SER A 157 -12.35 3.32 3.28
CA SER A 157 -11.95 4.45 2.44
C SER A 157 -12.29 4.19 0.96
N THR A 158 -11.42 4.58 0.03
CA THR A 158 -11.53 4.33 -1.41
C THR A 158 -11.27 2.87 -1.82
N PHE A 159 -11.05 1.97 -0.86
CA PHE A 159 -10.91 0.52 -1.08
C PHE A 159 -12.17 -0.27 -0.75
N GLY A 160 -13.16 0.34 -0.09
CA GLY A 160 -14.42 -0.29 0.31
C GLY A 160 -14.29 -1.37 1.39
N ASN A 161 -13.08 -1.89 1.62
CA ASN A 161 -12.77 -2.87 2.64
C ASN A 161 -11.57 -2.42 3.48
N LYS A 162 -11.78 -2.29 4.78
CA LYS A 162 -10.75 -1.86 5.74
C LYS A 162 -9.46 -2.69 5.71
N ASN A 163 -9.53 -3.99 5.40
CA ASN A 163 -8.34 -4.83 5.32
C ASN A 163 -7.48 -4.48 4.09
N MET A 164 -8.12 -4.17 2.96
CA MET A 164 -7.39 -3.71 1.76
C MET A 164 -6.79 -2.33 1.97
N ALA A 165 -7.56 -1.41 2.57
CA ALA A 165 -7.05 -0.10 2.94
C ALA A 165 -5.86 -0.22 3.91
N ALA A 166 -5.97 -1.06 4.94
CA ALA A 166 -4.91 -1.29 5.91
C ALA A 166 -3.62 -1.82 5.28
N GLN A 167 -3.70 -2.70 4.27
CA GLN A 167 -2.53 -3.17 3.52
C GLN A 167 -1.82 -2.02 2.78
N PHE A 168 -2.58 -1.17 2.10
CA PHE A 168 -2.02 0.00 1.42
C PHE A 168 -1.38 1.00 2.40
N ILE A 169 -2.07 1.30 3.50
CA ILE A 169 -1.57 2.19 4.54
C ILE A 169 -0.32 1.60 5.20
N LEU A 170 -0.29 0.31 5.50
CA LEU A 170 0.88 -0.36 6.07
C LEU A 170 2.12 -0.22 5.18
N LEU A 171 1.97 -0.42 3.86
CA LEU A 171 3.07 -0.29 2.90
C LEU A 171 3.59 1.15 2.76
N THR A 172 2.71 2.14 2.91
CA THR A 172 3.04 3.57 2.75
C THR A 172 3.41 4.26 4.07
N LEU A 173 3.12 3.64 5.21
CA LEU A 173 3.34 4.16 6.56
C LEU A 173 4.75 4.71 6.79
N PRO A 174 5.86 4.07 6.37
CA PRO A 174 7.20 4.56 6.69
C PRO A 174 7.54 5.89 6.01
N PHE A 175 6.92 6.21 4.87
CA PHE A 175 7.33 7.33 4.02
C PHE A 175 7.18 8.71 4.68
N PRO A 176 6.04 9.09 5.29
CA PRO A 176 5.94 10.37 5.99
C PRO A 176 6.94 10.49 7.14
N TYR A 177 7.26 9.40 7.86
CA TYR A 177 8.30 9.41 8.89
C TYR A 177 9.70 9.59 8.31
N LEU A 178 10.01 8.96 7.18
CA LEU A 178 11.29 9.17 6.48
C LEU A 178 11.47 10.64 6.06
N PHE A 179 10.42 11.27 5.51
CA PHE A 179 10.47 12.69 5.16
C PHE A 179 10.59 13.60 6.38
N LEU A 180 9.86 13.30 7.46
CA LEU A 180 9.93 14.02 8.73
C LEU A 180 11.35 13.99 9.33
N LEU A 181 11.99 12.83 9.35
CA LEU A 181 13.34 12.67 9.88
C LEU A 181 14.42 13.30 8.98
N SER A 182 14.12 13.44 7.69
CA SER A 182 15.07 13.98 6.70
C SER A 182 15.01 15.49 6.53
N THR A 183 13.94 16.17 6.96
CA THR A 183 13.77 17.61 6.74
C THR A 183 14.40 18.46 7.85
N SER A 184 15.10 19.53 7.45
CA SER A 184 15.53 20.62 8.33
C SER A 184 14.56 21.80 8.34
N ASP A 185 13.67 21.89 7.35
CA ASP A 185 12.67 22.94 7.20
C ASP A 185 11.48 22.71 8.14
N ARG A 186 11.12 23.74 8.91
CA ARG A 186 10.07 23.68 9.94
C ARG A 186 8.67 23.51 9.36
N GLN A 187 8.36 24.15 8.23
CA GLN A 187 7.05 24.02 7.59
C GLN A 187 6.87 22.60 7.05
N LYS A 188 7.91 22.07 6.38
CA LYS A 188 7.92 20.68 5.91
C LYS A 188 7.85 19.69 7.06
N GLU A 189 8.52 19.97 8.17
CA GLU A 189 8.43 19.15 9.38
C GLU A 189 7.00 19.05 9.90
N ILE A 190 6.29 20.18 9.99
CA ILE A 190 4.88 20.20 10.41
C ILE A 190 4.02 19.41 9.41
N LEU A 191 4.19 19.65 8.10
CA LEU A 191 3.44 18.96 7.06
C LEU A 191 3.61 17.43 7.12
N PHE A 192 4.84 16.94 7.18
CA PHE A 192 5.12 15.50 7.28
C PHE A 192 4.70 14.92 8.64
N GLY A 193 4.76 15.73 9.70
CA GLY A 193 4.24 15.34 11.02
C GLY A 193 2.73 15.13 11.00
N ILE A 194 1.98 16.05 10.38
CA ILE A 194 0.52 15.91 10.19
C ILE A 194 0.21 14.69 9.32
N ALA A 195 0.94 14.50 8.21
CA ALA A 195 0.74 13.33 7.35
C ALA A 195 0.98 12.01 8.11
N ALA A 196 2.07 11.92 8.87
CA ALA A 196 2.36 10.76 9.72
C ALA A 196 1.25 10.53 10.76
N ALA A 197 0.79 11.59 11.44
CA ALA A 197 -0.26 11.49 12.44
C ALA A 197 -1.58 10.98 11.86
N VAL A 198 -2.01 11.52 10.72
CA VAL A 198 -3.25 11.13 10.03
C VAL A 198 -3.17 9.69 9.51
N VAL A 199 -2.07 9.32 8.83
CA VAL A 199 -1.88 7.97 8.29
C VAL A 199 -1.84 6.92 9.39
N SER A 200 -1.10 7.18 10.48
CA SER A 200 -1.03 6.27 11.63
C SER A 200 -2.34 6.16 12.39
N THR A 201 -3.09 7.28 12.53
CA THR A 201 -4.41 7.27 13.15
C THR A 201 -5.39 6.43 12.34
N TYR A 202 -5.42 6.60 11.02
CA TYR A 202 -6.28 5.79 10.17
C TYR A 202 -5.93 4.29 10.22
N LEU A 203 -4.65 3.94 10.25
CA LEU A 203 -4.22 2.55 10.44
C LEU A 203 -4.81 1.93 11.71
N LEU A 204 -4.84 2.68 12.82
CA LEU A 204 -5.51 2.23 14.04
C LEU A 204 -7.03 2.09 13.82
N TYR A 205 -7.68 3.06 13.19
CA TYR A 205 -9.12 2.99 12.91
C TYR A 205 -9.55 1.87 11.97
N THR A 206 -8.67 1.34 11.12
CA THR A 206 -8.99 0.15 10.31
C THR A 206 -9.39 -1.06 11.18
N GLY A 207 -8.90 -1.13 12.43
CA GLY A 207 -9.16 -2.25 13.32
C GLY A 207 -8.55 -3.59 12.83
N THR A 208 -7.65 -3.55 11.85
CA THR A 208 -7.06 -4.75 11.25
C THR A 208 -5.82 -5.17 12.03
N ARG A 209 -5.99 -6.10 12.98
CA ARG A 209 -4.91 -6.64 13.85
C ARG A 209 -3.65 -7.06 13.08
N ALA A 210 -3.83 -7.74 11.94
CA ALA A 210 -2.71 -8.17 11.10
C ALA A 210 -1.89 -6.99 10.56
N ALA A 211 -2.52 -5.85 10.27
CA ALA A 211 -1.82 -4.66 9.79
C ALA A 211 -1.05 -3.97 10.93
N TRP A 212 -1.59 -3.96 12.15
CA TRP A 212 -0.87 -3.45 13.32
C TRP A 212 0.35 -4.32 13.66
N ALA A 213 0.17 -5.64 13.68
CA ALA A 213 1.27 -6.58 13.86
C ALA A 213 2.32 -6.42 12.74
N GLY A 214 1.88 -6.29 11.49
CA GLY A 214 2.74 -6.01 10.35
C GLY A 214 3.54 -4.71 10.50
N ALA A 215 2.92 -3.63 11.03
CA ALA A 215 3.60 -2.37 11.27
C ALA A 215 4.68 -2.49 12.35
N ILE A 216 4.39 -3.21 13.43
CA ILE A 216 5.35 -3.46 14.51
C ILE A 216 6.52 -4.31 13.99
N ILE A 217 6.23 -5.46 13.37
CA ILE A 217 7.25 -6.39 12.87
C ILE A 217 8.12 -5.71 11.82
N SER A 218 7.52 -5.02 10.83
CA SER A 218 8.29 -4.32 9.79
C SER A 218 9.16 -3.21 10.37
N SER A 219 8.68 -2.46 11.38
CA SER A 219 9.48 -1.45 12.07
C SER A 219 10.67 -2.07 12.81
N LEU A 220 10.47 -3.18 13.51
CA LEU A 220 11.55 -3.92 14.18
C LEU A 220 12.56 -4.48 13.19
N THR A 221 12.10 -5.05 12.08
CA THR A 221 12.96 -5.53 11.00
C THR A 221 13.76 -4.38 10.39
N LEU A 222 13.16 -3.22 10.13
CA LEU A 222 13.87 -2.04 9.63
C LEU A 222 14.94 -1.55 10.62
N LEU A 223 14.62 -1.50 11.91
CA LEU A 223 15.59 -1.15 12.95
C LEU A 223 16.75 -2.16 13.01
N MET A 224 16.47 -3.46 12.91
CA MET A 224 17.48 -4.51 12.83
C MET A 224 18.35 -4.35 11.59
N LEU A 225 17.76 -4.12 10.41
CA LEU A 225 18.50 -3.90 9.16
C LEU A 225 19.37 -2.64 9.24
N PHE A 226 18.87 -1.55 9.80
CA PHE A 226 19.66 -0.34 10.01
C PHE A 226 20.84 -0.59 10.95
N ARG A 227 20.66 -1.38 12.01
CA ARG A 227 21.76 -1.77 12.91
C ARG A 227 22.82 -2.63 12.22
N LEU A 228 22.41 -3.53 11.32
CA LEU A 228 23.31 -4.49 10.66
C LEU A 228 24.02 -3.90 9.44
N LYS A 229 23.37 -2.96 8.72
CA LYS A 229 23.84 -2.47 7.42
C LYS A 229 24.41 -1.05 7.46
N LEU A 230 23.98 -0.19 8.40
CA LEU A 230 24.55 1.14 8.52
C LEU A 230 25.87 1.10 9.29
N SER A 231 26.82 1.92 8.86
CA SER A 231 28.01 2.19 9.66
C SER A 231 27.63 2.82 11.00
N LYS A 232 28.52 2.71 12.00
CA LYS A 232 28.30 3.32 13.32
C LYS A 232 28.01 4.83 13.21
N ALA A 233 28.70 5.54 12.33
CA ALA A 233 28.51 6.97 12.11
C ALA A 233 27.13 7.31 11.51
N GLU A 234 26.67 6.54 10.51
CA GLU A 234 25.34 6.72 9.90
C GLU A 234 24.22 6.41 10.89
N PHE A 235 24.40 5.37 11.71
CA PHE A 235 23.45 4.99 12.72
C PHE A 235 23.33 6.05 13.84
N GLU A 236 24.44 6.64 14.29
CA GLU A 236 24.42 7.77 15.22
C GLU A 236 23.79 9.03 14.61
N LYS A 237 24.00 9.28 13.31
CA LYS A 237 23.30 10.36 12.59
C LYS A 237 21.78 10.15 12.57
N LEU A 238 21.33 8.91 12.38
CA LEU A 238 19.90 8.56 12.43
C LEU A 238 19.32 8.78 13.83
N LYS A 239 20.00 8.31 14.89
CA LYS A 239 19.61 8.61 16.28
C LYS A 239 19.51 10.10 16.55
N GLY A 240 20.51 10.87 16.12
CA GLY A 240 20.50 12.32 16.25
C GLY A 240 19.32 12.98 15.53
N ALA A 241 18.93 12.47 14.35
CA ALA A 241 17.74 12.93 13.64
C ALA A 241 16.45 12.64 14.42
N VAL A 242 16.30 11.43 14.97
CA VAL A 242 15.17 11.05 15.82
C VAL A 242 15.11 11.94 17.07
N ALA A 243 16.24 12.16 17.74
CA ALA A 243 16.33 13.00 18.93
C ALA A 243 15.90 14.46 18.65
N ARG A 244 16.35 15.03 17.52
CA ARG A 244 15.94 16.39 17.09
C ARG A 244 14.44 16.48 16.80
N LYS A 245 13.82 15.42 16.31
CA LYS A 245 12.38 15.38 15.99
C LYS A 245 11.51 14.85 17.14
N LYS A 246 12.07 14.67 18.35
CA LYS A 246 11.37 14.19 19.56
C LYS A 246 10.02 14.88 19.77
N LEU A 247 9.97 16.21 19.67
CA LEU A 247 8.74 16.96 19.95
C LEU A 247 7.65 16.69 18.90
N SER A 248 8.03 16.62 17.63
CA SER A 248 7.11 16.28 16.54
C SER A 248 6.63 14.83 16.62
N LEU A 249 7.51 13.88 17.00
CA LEU A 249 7.14 12.49 17.27
C LEU A 249 6.19 12.37 18.48
N LEU A 250 6.46 13.13 19.55
CA LEU A 250 5.58 13.22 20.71
C LEU A 250 4.21 13.81 20.32
N GLY A 251 4.19 14.86 19.48
CA GLY A 251 2.97 15.44 18.95
C GLY A 251 2.14 14.45 18.12
N ILE A 252 2.79 13.66 17.27
CA ILE A 252 2.13 12.56 16.53
C ILE A 252 1.51 11.55 17.52
N MET A 253 2.28 11.11 18.52
CA MET A 253 1.80 10.15 19.52
C MET A 253 0.62 10.70 20.33
N ILE A 254 0.71 11.96 20.79
CA ILE A 254 -0.37 12.63 21.52
C ILE A 254 -1.60 12.77 20.61
N PHE A 255 -1.45 13.15 19.35
CA PHE A 255 -2.56 13.24 18.41
C PHE A 255 -3.22 11.87 18.20
N MET A 256 -2.43 10.82 17.99
CA MET A 256 -2.94 9.45 17.85
C MET A 256 -3.70 9.02 19.11
N LEU A 257 -3.14 9.26 20.30
CA LEU A 257 -3.81 8.96 21.56
C LEU A 257 -5.10 9.77 21.71
N ALA A 258 -5.07 11.09 21.49
CA ALA A 258 -6.25 11.94 21.56
C ALA A 258 -7.35 11.47 20.61
N MET A 259 -7.03 11.20 19.34
CA MET A 259 -7.99 10.71 18.35
C MET A 259 -8.54 9.31 18.69
N ASN A 260 -7.78 8.45 19.36
CA ASN A 260 -8.24 7.10 19.71
C ASN A 260 -8.88 7.04 21.11
N SER A 261 -8.59 8.00 21.98
CA SER A 261 -9.18 8.17 23.31
C SER A 261 -10.45 9.01 23.29
N ILE A 262 -10.61 9.89 22.30
CA ILE A 262 -11.85 10.61 21.98
C ILE A 262 -12.56 9.79 20.91
N PRO A 263 -13.46 8.88 21.28
CA PRO A 263 -14.08 8.02 20.30
C PRO A 263 -15.43 8.64 19.90
N PRO A 264 -16.17 7.99 18.99
CA PRO A 264 -17.61 8.19 18.94
C PRO A 264 -18.33 7.81 20.26
N TYR A 265 -17.63 7.29 21.28
CA TYR A 265 -18.18 6.77 22.54
C TYR A 265 -18.50 7.85 23.60
N VAL A 266 -18.14 9.12 23.39
CA VAL A 266 -18.49 10.22 24.33
C VAL A 266 -19.79 10.92 23.91
N VAL A 267 -20.16 10.89 22.62
CA VAL A 267 -21.40 11.53 22.14
C VAL A 267 -22.50 10.48 22.06
N ARG A 268 -23.45 10.52 23.00
CA ARG A 268 -24.68 9.73 22.94
C ARG A 268 -25.40 10.00 21.60
N GLY A 269 -25.65 8.96 20.82
CA GLY A 269 -26.28 9.04 19.49
C GLY A 269 -25.33 8.80 18.31
N TRP A 270 -24.02 8.76 18.56
CA TRP A 270 -23.00 8.53 17.54
C TRP A 270 -22.77 7.04 17.22
N ALA A 271 -23.85 6.26 17.16
CA ALA A 271 -23.82 4.86 16.70
C ALA A 271 -23.66 4.78 15.16
N VAL A 272 -22.75 5.58 14.59
CA VAL A 272 -22.58 5.70 13.15
C VAL A 272 -21.30 4.96 12.77
N ALA A 273 -21.47 3.90 11.98
CA ALA A 273 -20.48 3.13 11.21
C ALA A 273 -20.14 1.70 11.64
N GLY A 274 -20.72 1.13 12.72
CA GLY A 274 -20.52 -0.29 13.07
C GLY A 274 -19.05 -0.74 13.23
N ALA A 275 -18.12 0.22 13.33
CA ALA A 275 -16.69 -0.01 13.38
C ALA A 275 -16.30 -0.30 14.84
N ALA A 276 -15.87 -1.53 15.09
CA ALA A 276 -15.36 -1.93 16.40
C ALA A 276 -14.16 -1.05 16.80
N SER A 277 -14.19 -0.54 18.02
CA SER A 277 -13.11 0.31 18.57
C SER A 277 -11.75 -0.40 18.49
N PRO A 278 -10.64 0.33 18.29
CA PRO A 278 -9.32 -0.26 18.39
C PRO A 278 -9.10 -1.01 19.71
N VAL A 279 -9.58 -0.45 20.83
CA VAL A 279 -9.49 -1.06 22.18
C VAL A 279 -10.23 -2.40 22.24
N SER A 280 -11.47 -2.47 21.74
CA SER A 280 -12.22 -3.73 21.65
C SER A 280 -11.51 -4.75 20.76
N ARG A 281 -10.86 -4.31 19.68
CA ARG A 281 -10.07 -5.20 18.81
C ARG A 281 -8.82 -5.71 19.50
N PHE A 282 -8.18 -4.93 20.37
CA PHE A 282 -7.11 -5.43 21.24
C PHE A 282 -7.61 -6.50 22.21
N ALA A 283 -8.78 -6.31 22.84
CA ALA A 283 -9.37 -7.32 23.72
C ALA A 283 -9.62 -8.66 23.00
N THR A 284 -10.07 -8.63 21.73
CA THR A 284 -10.27 -9.85 20.93
C THR A 284 -8.99 -10.64 20.61
N ILE A 285 -7.80 -10.10 20.88
CA ILE A 285 -6.53 -10.86 20.74
C ILE A 285 -6.46 -11.99 21.78
N ALA A 286 -6.97 -11.77 22.98
CA ALA A 286 -6.99 -12.79 24.04
C ALA A 286 -7.95 -13.96 23.73
N GLU A 287 -8.86 -13.78 22.76
CA GLU A 287 -9.85 -14.77 22.34
C GLU A 287 -9.58 -15.31 20.93
N ILE A 288 -8.32 -15.32 20.48
CA ILE A 288 -7.96 -15.72 19.11
C ILE A 288 -8.42 -17.13 18.76
N ASP A 289 -8.45 -18.04 19.75
CA ASP A 289 -8.90 -19.43 19.59
C ASP A 289 -10.41 -19.55 19.36
N ARG A 290 -11.18 -18.48 19.62
CA ARG A 290 -12.63 -18.39 19.36
C ARG A 290 -12.96 -17.50 18.17
N ASP A 291 -11.96 -16.88 17.53
CA ASP A 291 -12.16 -16.02 16.38
C ASP A 291 -12.45 -16.86 15.13
N THR A 292 -13.71 -16.87 14.72
CA THR A 292 -14.19 -17.59 13.53
C THR A 292 -13.43 -17.20 12.26
N SER A 293 -13.01 -15.95 12.10
CA SER A 293 -12.24 -15.53 10.93
C SER A 293 -10.83 -16.12 10.93
N PHE A 294 -10.22 -16.31 12.09
CA PHE A 294 -8.90 -16.91 12.21
C PHE A 294 -8.97 -18.42 11.97
N LEU A 295 -9.92 -19.09 12.62
CA LEU A 295 -10.15 -20.53 12.45
C LEU A 295 -10.48 -20.89 10.99
N ASN A 296 -11.33 -20.12 10.32
CA ASN A 296 -11.64 -20.34 8.91
C ASN A 296 -10.39 -20.19 8.00
N ARG A 297 -9.47 -19.28 8.33
CA ARG A 297 -8.21 -19.13 7.57
C ARG A 297 -7.26 -20.29 7.80
N LEU A 298 -7.17 -20.80 9.04
CA LEU A 298 -6.40 -22.00 9.33
C LEU A 298 -6.96 -23.21 8.58
N ALA A 299 -8.28 -23.38 8.57
CA ALA A 299 -8.95 -24.44 7.81
C ALA A 299 -8.69 -24.32 6.30
N MET A 300 -8.78 -23.11 5.73
CA MET A 300 -8.45 -22.88 4.32
C MET A 300 -6.99 -23.22 3.99
N SER A 301 -6.04 -22.83 4.86
CA SER A 301 -4.62 -23.16 4.67
C SER A 301 -4.37 -24.66 4.78
N ALA A 302 -5.03 -25.34 5.73
CA ALA A 302 -4.95 -26.79 5.88
C ALA A 302 -5.47 -27.51 4.62
N ASN A 303 -6.64 -27.09 4.11
CA ASN A 303 -7.20 -27.64 2.87
C ASN A 303 -6.29 -27.38 1.68
N THR A 304 -5.67 -26.21 1.59
CA THR A 304 -4.71 -25.89 0.52
C THR A 304 -3.49 -26.82 0.57
N PHE A 305 -3.05 -27.19 1.78
CA PHE A 305 -1.93 -28.13 1.95
C PHE A 305 -2.31 -29.57 1.57
N GLU A 306 -3.54 -30.01 1.88
CA GLU A 306 -4.04 -31.31 1.40
C GLU A 306 -4.14 -31.34 -0.13
N MET A 307 -4.67 -30.29 -0.77
CA MET A 307 -4.69 -30.18 -2.24
C MET A 307 -3.28 -30.28 -2.85
N PHE A 308 -2.29 -29.67 -2.22
CA PHE A 308 -0.90 -29.77 -2.68
C PHE A 308 -0.34 -31.20 -2.56
N LYS A 309 -0.70 -31.96 -1.52
CA LYS A 309 -0.28 -33.36 -1.39
C LYS A 309 -0.88 -34.23 -2.50
N ASP A 310 -2.13 -33.97 -2.86
CA ASP A 310 -2.83 -34.72 -3.90
C ASP A 310 -2.26 -34.41 -5.30
N HIS A 311 -1.87 -33.15 -5.55
CA HIS A 311 -1.36 -32.69 -6.85
C HIS A 311 -0.08 -31.82 -6.74
N PRO A 312 1.09 -32.41 -6.42
CA PRO A 312 2.28 -31.65 -6.00
C PRO A 312 2.99 -30.85 -7.08
N LEU A 313 2.87 -31.24 -8.36
CA LEU A 313 3.61 -30.62 -9.46
C LEU A 313 2.78 -29.64 -10.29
N LEU A 314 1.47 -29.83 -10.34
CA LEU A 314 0.64 -29.22 -11.36
C LEU A 314 -0.63 -28.55 -10.83
N GLY A 315 -0.93 -28.73 -9.54
CA GLY A 315 -2.17 -28.26 -8.92
C GLY A 315 -3.36 -29.11 -9.30
#